data_AF-A0AA95SGQ0-F1
#
_entry.id   AF-A0AA95SGQ0-F1
#
_cell.length_a   1.000
_cell.length_b   1.000
_cell.length_c   1.000
_cell.angle_alpha   90.00
_cell.angle_beta   90.00
_cell.angle_gamma   90.00
#
_symmetry.space_group_name_H-M   'P 1'
#
loop_
_entity.id
_entity.type
_entity.pdbx_description
1 polymer ?
#
loop_
_entity_poly.entity_id
_entity_poly.type
_entity_poly.pdbx_seq_one_letter_code
_entity_poly.pdbx_strand_id
1 'polypeptide(L)'
;MITPVIYVVSDSVGETAELVTKAAISQFNGSGMTLKRFPYVEDKEHIDEVISLVTMDHAMIAFTLVKPDMRVYMKEKADEAGIYAVDLMGPIMDQIQIFSGKAPLCEPGLVRKLDEDYFKKVEAIEFAVKYDDGRDPRGILKADIVLIGVSRTSKTPLSQYLALKRLKVANVPLVPEVDPPEELYKVPAEKCFGLKISPQKLNNIRRERLISLGLNDQASYANIERIRDELTFFEKIVNRINCPVIDVTNKAVEETANVILNYFHKRRS
;
A
#
# COMPACT_ATOMS: atom_id res chain seq x y z
N MET A 1 -31.28 -7.88 -17.79
CA MET A 1 -31.10 -9.04 -16.90
C MET A 1 -30.65 -8.50 -15.55
N ILE A 2 -31.29 -8.89 -14.46
CA ILE A 2 -30.89 -8.48 -13.11
C ILE A 2 -29.62 -9.27 -12.79
N THR A 3 -28.55 -8.56 -12.48
CA THR A 3 -27.26 -9.16 -12.14
C THR A 3 -27.34 -9.72 -10.71
N PRO A 4 -27.07 -11.01 -10.46
CA PRO A 4 -27.13 -11.55 -9.10
C PRO A 4 -26.12 -10.84 -8.20
N VAL A 5 -26.56 -10.48 -7.00
CA VAL A 5 -25.72 -9.77 -6.00
C VAL A 5 -25.43 -10.71 -4.83
N ILE A 6 -24.19 -10.68 -4.36
CA ILE A 6 -23.75 -11.40 -3.16
C ILE A 6 -23.25 -10.36 -2.15
N TYR A 7 -23.88 -10.36 -0.99
CA TYR A 7 -23.48 -9.52 0.14
C TYR A 7 -22.42 -10.25 0.95
N VAL A 8 -21.25 -9.63 1.07
CA VAL A 8 -20.11 -10.14 1.83
C VAL A 8 -20.10 -9.46 3.19
N VAL A 9 -20.48 -10.19 4.23
CA VAL A 9 -20.71 -9.64 5.57
C VAL A 9 -19.63 -10.10 6.55
N SER A 10 -19.09 -9.17 7.35
CA SER A 10 -18.03 -9.51 8.31
C SER A 10 -18.08 -8.60 9.53
N ASP A 11 -17.71 -9.15 10.68
CA ASP A 11 -17.44 -8.41 11.92
C ASP A 11 -16.06 -7.71 11.90
N SER A 12 -15.37 -7.75 10.76
CA SER A 12 -14.12 -7.06 10.48
C SER A 12 -14.16 -6.44 9.07
N VAL A 13 -13.02 -6.35 8.37
CA VAL A 13 -12.92 -5.70 7.05
C VAL A 13 -13.62 -6.50 5.93
N GLY A 14 -13.79 -7.82 6.09
CA GLY A 14 -14.47 -8.68 5.12
C GLY A 14 -13.62 -9.19 3.95
N GLU A 15 -12.30 -8.98 3.95
CA GLU A 15 -11.41 -9.43 2.87
C GLU A 15 -11.41 -10.96 2.69
N THR A 16 -11.41 -11.73 3.79
CA THR A 16 -11.43 -13.20 3.74
C THR A 16 -12.70 -13.71 3.05
N ALA A 17 -13.86 -13.21 3.49
CA ALA A 17 -15.15 -13.57 2.90
C ALA A 17 -15.21 -13.18 1.42
N GLU A 18 -14.69 -12.00 1.07
CA GLU A 18 -14.63 -11.53 -0.32
C GLU A 18 -13.77 -12.43 -1.20
N LEU A 19 -12.57 -12.81 -0.72
CA LEU A 19 -11.64 -13.69 -1.46
C LEU A 19 -12.23 -15.08 -1.69
N VAL A 20 -12.80 -15.70 -0.66
CA VAL A 20 -13.44 -17.03 -0.76
C VAL A 20 -14.63 -16.97 -1.70
N THR A 21 -15.46 -15.93 -1.60
CA THR A 21 -16.62 -15.75 -2.48
C THR A 21 -16.20 -15.52 -3.93
N LYS A 22 -15.18 -14.69 -4.20
CA LYS A 22 -14.62 -14.51 -5.56
C LYS A 22 -14.08 -15.82 -6.13
N ALA A 23 -13.39 -16.62 -5.31
CA ALA A 23 -12.90 -17.93 -5.71
C ALA A 23 -14.06 -18.86 -6.10
N ALA A 24 -15.15 -18.88 -5.31
CA ALA A 24 -16.35 -19.63 -5.65
C ALA A 24 -17.00 -19.14 -6.96
N ILE A 25 -17.19 -17.82 -7.13
CA ILE A 25 -17.76 -17.24 -8.37
C ILE A 25 -16.93 -17.60 -9.61
N SER A 26 -15.60 -17.69 -9.49
CA SER A 26 -14.72 -18.03 -10.61
C SER A 26 -15.03 -19.40 -11.23
N GLN A 27 -15.61 -20.32 -10.44
CA GLN A 27 -16.02 -21.65 -10.90
C GLN A 27 -17.27 -21.61 -11.80
N PHE A 28 -17.96 -20.47 -11.86
CA PHE A 28 -19.13 -20.25 -12.71
C PHE A 28 -18.80 -19.43 -13.96
N ASN A 29 -17.56 -19.53 -14.47
CA ASN A 29 -17.07 -18.81 -15.66
C ASN A 29 -17.25 -17.28 -15.59
N GLY A 30 -17.14 -16.70 -14.38
CA GLY A 30 -17.26 -15.26 -14.18
C GLY A 30 -18.67 -14.74 -14.48
N SER A 31 -19.69 -15.43 -13.98
CA SER A 31 -21.15 -15.30 -14.16
C SER A 31 -21.79 -13.92 -13.96
N GLY A 32 -21.05 -12.82 -14.08
CA GLY A 32 -21.54 -11.45 -13.97
C GLY A 32 -21.91 -11.05 -12.54
N MET A 33 -21.77 -11.94 -11.55
CA MET A 33 -22.20 -11.67 -10.17
C MET A 33 -21.47 -10.47 -9.56
N THR A 34 -22.23 -9.61 -8.86
CA THR A 34 -21.70 -8.42 -8.19
C THR A 34 -21.52 -8.68 -6.70
N LEU A 35 -20.37 -8.30 -6.15
CA LEU A 35 -20.12 -8.36 -4.72
C LEU A 35 -20.36 -7.00 -4.08
N LYS A 36 -21.11 -6.97 -2.99
CA LYS A 36 -21.25 -5.80 -2.11
C LYS A 36 -20.72 -6.14 -0.73
N ARG A 37 -19.75 -5.39 -0.23
CA ARG A 37 -19.12 -5.67 1.06
C ARG A 37 -19.73 -4.84 2.19
N PHE A 38 -20.06 -5.50 3.29
CA PHE A 38 -20.60 -4.95 4.52
C PHE A 38 -19.66 -5.30 5.68
N PRO A 39 -18.63 -4.47 5.91
CA PRO A 39 -17.69 -4.66 7.00
C PRO A 39 -18.25 -4.15 8.33
N TYR A 40 -17.61 -4.54 9.43
CA TYR A 40 -17.89 -4.08 10.81
C TYR A 40 -19.32 -4.32 11.30
N VAL A 41 -19.89 -5.48 10.96
CA VAL A 41 -21.18 -5.94 11.52
C VAL A 41 -20.94 -6.52 12.91
N GLU A 42 -21.08 -5.67 13.93
CA GLU A 42 -20.65 -5.97 15.31
C GLU A 42 -21.79 -6.29 16.28
N ASP A 43 -23.03 -5.94 15.92
CA ASP A 43 -24.26 -6.14 16.69
C ASP A 43 -25.45 -6.58 15.82
N LYS A 44 -26.56 -6.92 16.49
CA LYS A 44 -27.75 -7.51 15.85
C LYS A 44 -28.50 -6.50 15.00
N GLU A 45 -28.47 -5.23 15.37
CA GLU A 45 -29.07 -4.13 14.61
C GLU A 45 -28.43 -4.02 13.23
N HIS A 46 -27.10 -4.10 13.13
CA HIS A 46 -26.41 -4.16 11.83
C HIS A 46 -26.82 -5.39 11.01
N ILE A 47 -27.07 -6.54 11.64
CA ILE A 47 -27.56 -7.74 10.94
C ILE A 47 -28.95 -7.46 10.35
N ASP A 48 -29.86 -6.87 11.13
CA ASP A 48 -31.22 -6.56 10.67
C ASP A 48 -31.22 -5.57 9.49
N GLU A 49 -30.32 -4.58 9.50
CA GLU A 49 -30.10 -3.68 8.37
C GLU A 49 -29.62 -4.42 7.11
N VAL A 50 -28.63 -5.31 7.27
CA VAL A 50 -28.11 -6.13 6.16
C VAL A 50 -29.21 -7.02 5.58
N ILE A 51 -30.00 -7.68 6.43
CA ILE A 51 -31.11 -8.54 6.00
C ILE A 51 -32.15 -7.74 5.20
N SER A 52 -32.47 -6.53 5.65
CA SER A 52 -33.39 -5.62 4.95
C SER A 52 -32.88 -5.27 3.55
N LEU A 53 -31.60 -4.89 3.43
CA LEU A 53 -30.98 -4.55 2.14
C LEU A 53 -30.90 -5.74 1.19
N VAL A 54 -30.52 -6.92 1.71
CA VAL A 54 -30.42 -8.15 0.93
C VAL A 54 -31.78 -8.59 0.41
N THR A 55 -32.84 -8.42 1.21
CA THR A 55 -34.22 -8.72 0.82
C THR A 55 -34.65 -7.84 -0.36
N MET A 56 -34.38 -6.54 -0.29
CA MET A 56 -34.70 -5.58 -1.36
C MET A 56 -33.97 -5.90 -2.67
N ASP A 57 -32.72 -6.34 -2.57
CA ASP A 57 -31.88 -6.67 -3.73
C ASP A 57 -32.10 -8.10 -4.27
N HIS A 58 -32.93 -8.92 -3.60
CA HIS A 58 -33.05 -10.36 -3.87
C HIS A 58 -31.68 -11.06 -3.93
N ALA A 59 -30.81 -10.70 -3.00
CA ALA A 59 -29.42 -11.14 -2.96
C ALA A 59 -29.22 -12.35 -2.03
N MET A 60 -28.01 -12.91 -2.05
CA MET A 60 -27.57 -13.90 -1.05
C MET A 60 -26.48 -13.32 -0.16
N ILE A 61 -26.23 -13.96 0.98
CA ILE A 61 -25.23 -13.56 1.97
C ILE A 61 -24.11 -14.60 2.02
N ALA A 62 -22.87 -14.14 1.99
CA ALA A 62 -21.69 -14.91 2.38
C ALA A 62 -21.03 -14.18 3.55
N PHE A 63 -20.90 -14.82 4.71
CA PHE A 63 -20.48 -14.12 5.92
C PHE A 63 -19.35 -14.80 6.71
N THR A 64 -18.66 -13.97 7.48
CA THR A 64 -17.57 -14.36 8.39
C THR A 64 -17.78 -13.63 9.72
N LEU A 65 -18.67 -14.17 10.56
CA LEU A 65 -18.91 -13.70 11.92
C LEU A 65 -18.29 -14.72 12.87
N VAL A 66 -17.40 -14.30 13.77
CA VAL A 66 -16.68 -15.22 14.68
C VAL A 66 -17.37 -15.36 16.03
N LYS A 67 -18.24 -14.41 16.39
CA LYS A 67 -19.05 -14.48 17.62
C LYS A 67 -20.22 -15.48 17.43
N PRO A 68 -20.40 -16.48 18.32
CA PRO A 68 -21.41 -17.51 18.15
C PRO A 68 -22.86 -16.99 18.11
N ASP A 69 -23.20 -16.03 18.96
CA ASP A 69 -24.52 -15.39 19.03
C ASP A 69 -24.86 -14.65 17.72
N MET A 70 -23.88 -13.96 17.14
CA MET A 70 -24.02 -13.28 15.85
C MET A 70 -24.19 -14.25 14.69
N ARG A 71 -23.44 -15.37 14.67
CA ARG A 71 -23.58 -16.44 13.67
C ARG A 71 -24.98 -17.05 13.68
N VAL A 72 -25.49 -17.34 14.87
CA VAL A 72 -26.83 -17.92 15.07
C VAL A 72 -27.88 -16.92 14.61
N TYR A 73 -27.81 -15.68 15.09
CA TYR A 73 -28.78 -14.63 14.75
C TYR A 73 -28.84 -14.35 13.23
N MET A 74 -27.69 -14.27 12.55
CA MET A 74 -27.64 -14.11 11.09
C MET A 74 -28.35 -15.25 10.35
N LYS A 75 -28.13 -16.50 10.77
CA LYS A 75 -28.78 -17.67 10.14
C LYS A 75 -30.29 -17.64 10.37
N GLU A 76 -30.73 -17.42 11.61
CA GLU A 76 -32.15 -17.33 11.96
C GLU A 76 -32.87 -16.25 11.14
N LYS A 77 -32.29 -15.04 11.06
CA LYS A 77 -32.88 -13.94 10.29
C LYS A 77 -32.86 -14.15 8.80
N ALA A 78 -31.80 -14.76 8.26
CA ALA A 78 -31.76 -15.11 6.85
C ALA A 78 -32.83 -16.17 6.51
N ASP A 79 -32.98 -17.19 7.35
CA ASP A 79 -33.99 -18.25 7.17
C ASP A 79 -35.42 -17.68 7.27
N GLU A 80 -35.70 -16.83 8.26
CA GLU A 80 -36.99 -16.12 8.40
C GLU A 80 -37.36 -15.29 7.15
N ALA A 81 -36.36 -14.67 6.51
CA ALA A 81 -36.53 -13.85 5.31
C ALA A 81 -36.44 -14.66 4.00
N GLY A 82 -36.16 -15.97 4.05
CA GLY A 82 -35.98 -16.81 2.86
C GLY A 82 -34.71 -16.47 2.05
N ILE A 83 -33.68 -15.94 2.70
CA ILE A 83 -32.41 -15.52 2.11
C ILE A 83 -31.40 -16.68 2.20
N TYR A 84 -30.69 -16.96 1.11
CA TYR A 84 -29.55 -17.87 1.15
C TYR A 84 -28.38 -17.22 1.90
N ALA A 85 -28.02 -17.76 3.08
CA ALA A 85 -26.88 -17.30 3.85
C ALA A 85 -25.85 -18.41 4.09
N VAL A 86 -24.58 -18.12 3.78
CA VAL A 86 -23.46 -19.07 3.91
C VAL A 86 -22.46 -18.58 4.95
N ASP A 87 -22.30 -19.37 6.01
CA ASP A 87 -21.28 -19.18 7.05
C ASP A 87 -19.94 -19.75 6.57
N LEU A 88 -19.01 -18.89 6.16
CA LEU A 88 -17.73 -19.31 5.58
C LEU A 88 -16.68 -19.68 6.64
N MET A 89 -16.78 -19.13 7.85
CA MET A 89 -15.76 -19.28 8.90
C MET A 89 -16.17 -20.29 9.96
N GLY A 90 -17.46 -20.32 10.29
CA GLY A 90 -18.00 -21.12 11.37
C GLY A 90 -17.66 -22.61 11.30
N PRO A 91 -17.95 -23.29 10.17
CA PRO A 91 -17.68 -24.73 10.06
C PRO A 91 -16.21 -25.09 10.31
N ILE A 92 -15.25 -24.30 9.83
CA ILE A 92 -13.83 -24.58 10.04
C ILE A 92 -13.39 -24.27 11.48
N MET A 93 -13.93 -23.21 12.09
CA MET A 93 -13.68 -22.91 13.52
C MET A 93 -14.18 -24.04 14.42
N ASP A 94 -15.38 -24.55 14.15
CA ASP A 94 -15.99 -25.63 14.93
C ASP A 94 -15.12 -26.91 14.84
N GLN A 95 -14.59 -27.23 13.65
CA GLN A 95 -13.66 -28.37 13.47
C GLN A 95 -12.30 -28.13 14.14
N ILE A 96 -11.73 -26.93 14.07
CA ILE A 96 -10.46 -26.58 14.73
C ILE A 96 -10.60 -26.68 16.26
N GLN A 97 -11.73 -26.24 16.82
CA GLN A 97 -12.00 -26.37 18.25
C GLN A 97 -12.00 -27.84 18.68
N ILE A 98 -12.69 -28.71 17.94
CA ILE A 98 -12.72 -30.15 18.21
C ILE A 98 -11.32 -30.76 18.09
N PHE A 99 -10.61 -30.46 17.00
CA PHE A 99 -9.29 -31.03 16.72
C PHE A 99 -8.22 -30.57 17.72
N SER A 100 -8.23 -29.29 18.10
CA SER A 100 -7.22 -28.72 19.01
C SER A 100 -7.57 -28.88 20.49
N GLY A 101 -8.83 -29.16 20.82
CA GLY A 101 -9.33 -29.15 22.20
C GLY A 101 -9.36 -27.77 22.85
N LYS A 102 -9.17 -26.70 22.08
CA LYS A 102 -9.13 -25.31 22.59
C LYS A 102 -10.36 -24.52 22.13
N ALA A 103 -10.93 -23.74 23.04
CA ALA A 103 -12.00 -22.81 22.70
C ALA A 103 -11.47 -21.66 21.81
N PRO A 104 -12.22 -21.24 20.78
CA PRO A 104 -11.87 -20.07 19.99
C PRO A 104 -11.96 -18.79 20.83
N LEU A 105 -11.09 -17.82 20.52
CA LEU A 105 -11.13 -16.50 21.17
C LEU A 105 -12.37 -15.68 20.75
N CYS A 106 -12.95 -15.97 19.58
CA CYS A 106 -14.09 -15.25 19.02
C CYS A 106 -13.89 -13.72 18.93
N GLU A 107 -12.64 -13.28 18.79
CA GLU A 107 -12.29 -11.88 18.56
C GLU A 107 -12.19 -11.58 17.05
N PRO A 108 -13.00 -10.65 16.52
CA PRO A 108 -12.85 -10.18 15.15
C PRO A 108 -11.47 -9.59 14.87
N GLY A 109 -10.98 -9.75 13.64
CA GLY A 109 -9.75 -9.10 13.18
C GLY A 109 -8.43 -9.67 13.72
N LEU A 110 -8.43 -10.81 14.43
CA LEU A 110 -7.20 -11.46 14.92
C LEU A 110 -6.20 -11.78 13.81
N VAL A 111 -6.67 -12.20 12.63
CA VAL A 111 -5.79 -12.45 11.46
C VAL A 111 -4.99 -11.20 11.11
N ARG A 112 -5.61 -10.02 11.13
CA ARG A 112 -4.91 -8.74 10.89
C ARG A 112 -3.92 -8.41 12.01
N LYS A 113 -4.24 -8.73 13.27
CA LYS A 113 -3.31 -8.56 14.41
C LYS A 113 -2.11 -9.51 14.36
N LEU A 114 -2.24 -10.66 13.70
CA LEU A 114 -1.17 -11.66 13.57
C LEU A 114 -0.35 -11.52 12.28
N ASP A 115 -0.83 -10.75 11.30
CA ASP A 115 -0.16 -10.60 10.01
C ASP A 115 1.01 -9.61 10.12
N GLU A 116 2.17 -10.12 10.51
CA GLU A 116 3.43 -9.38 10.52
C GLU A 116 3.72 -8.72 9.17
N ASP A 117 3.36 -9.36 8.07
CA ASP A 117 3.61 -8.85 6.71
C ASP A 117 2.73 -7.64 6.40
N TYR A 118 1.49 -7.63 6.91
CA TYR A 118 0.61 -6.48 6.89
C TYR A 118 1.18 -5.33 7.73
N PHE A 119 1.61 -5.59 8.98
CA PHE A 119 2.18 -4.54 9.82
C PHE A 119 3.49 -3.97 9.25
N LYS A 120 4.38 -4.82 8.73
CA LYS A 120 5.60 -4.37 8.04
C LYS A 120 5.28 -3.49 6.84
N LYS A 121 4.21 -3.81 6.09
CA LYS A 121 3.74 -2.98 4.97
C LYS A 121 3.22 -1.62 5.46
N VAL A 122 2.34 -1.61 6.47
CA VAL A 122 1.79 -0.35 7.03
C VAL A 122 2.92 0.51 7.59
N GLU A 123 3.81 -0.06 8.38
CA GLU A 123 4.96 0.64 8.95
C GLU A 123 5.86 1.24 7.86
N ALA A 124 6.13 0.49 6.78
CA ALA A 124 6.91 0.99 5.65
C ALA A 124 6.24 2.17 4.94
N ILE A 125 4.92 2.13 4.76
CA ILE A 125 4.14 3.20 4.13
C ILE A 125 4.15 4.45 5.02
N GLU A 126 3.85 4.30 6.31
CA GLU A 126 3.88 5.42 7.27
C GLU A 126 5.27 6.05 7.36
N PHE A 127 6.32 5.21 7.35
CA PHE A 127 7.70 5.67 7.31
C PHE A 127 7.99 6.49 6.06
N ALA A 128 7.64 5.99 4.87
CA ALA A 128 7.89 6.68 3.61
C ALA A 128 7.15 8.03 3.53
N VAL A 129 5.91 8.10 4.03
CA VAL A 129 5.16 9.35 4.13
C VAL A 129 5.83 10.33 5.08
N LYS A 130 6.27 9.86 6.26
CA LYS A 130 6.90 10.70 7.28
C LYS A 130 8.24 11.30 6.84
N TYR A 131 9.01 10.59 6.02
CA TYR A 131 10.36 10.98 5.60
C TYR A 131 10.46 11.27 4.10
N ASP A 132 9.37 11.69 3.46
CA ASP A 132 9.30 11.99 2.03
C ASP A 132 10.05 13.29 1.63
N ASP A 133 10.07 14.28 2.52
CA ASP A 133 10.61 15.61 2.24
C ASP A 133 12.02 15.84 2.81
N GLY A 134 12.59 14.84 3.51
CA GLY A 134 13.93 14.90 4.10
C GLY A 134 14.08 15.85 5.29
N ARG A 135 12.98 16.34 5.90
CA ARG A 135 13.04 17.29 7.03
C ARG A 135 13.55 16.69 8.32
N ASP A 136 13.29 15.40 8.56
CA ASP A 136 13.76 14.70 9.76
C ASP A 136 14.89 13.72 9.39
N PRO A 137 16.16 14.07 9.63
CA PRO A 137 17.30 13.28 9.21
C PRO A 137 17.44 11.97 10.00
N ARG A 138 16.72 11.80 11.12
CA ARG A 138 16.69 10.55 11.89
C ARG A 138 16.09 9.40 11.08
N GLY A 139 15.25 9.70 10.09
CA GLY A 139 14.71 8.71 9.15
C GLY A 139 15.81 8.04 8.32
N ILE A 140 16.86 8.78 7.96
CA ILE A 140 17.95 8.27 7.11
C ILE A 140 18.61 7.04 7.76
N LEU A 141 18.91 7.12 9.06
CA LEU A 141 19.54 6.03 9.82
C LEU A 141 18.66 4.79 9.97
N LYS A 142 17.33 4.95 9.92
CA LYS A 142 16.34 3.89 10.13
C LYS A 142 15.83 3.27 8.84
N ALA A 143 16.20 3.81 7.69
CA ALA A 143 15.71 3.38 6.40
C ALA A 143 16.36 2.06 5.94
N ASP A 144 15.59 1.28 5.20
CA ASP A 144 16.09 0.18 4.38
C ASP A 144 16.72 0.72 3.10
N ILE A 145 16.13 1.76 2.52
CA ILE A 145 16.55 2.42 1.29
C ILE A 145 16.54 3.94 1.49
N VAL A 146 17.60 4.61 1.03
CA VAL A 146 17.72 6.06 1.03
C VAL A 146 17.81 6.55 -0.41
N LEU A 147 16.78 7.28 -0.89
CA LEU A 147 16.76 7.84 -2.23
C LEU A 147 17.35 9.24 -2.23
N ILE A 148 18.40 9.46 -3.02
CA ILE A 148 19.13 10.72 -3.10
C ILE A 148 18.90 11.31 -4.49
N GLY A 149 18.52 12.58 -4.58
CA GLY A 149 18.38 13.22 -5.89
C GLY A 149 17.87 14.64 -5.84
N VAL A 150 18.06 15.36 -6.94
CA VAL A 150 17.55 16.72 -7.14
C VAL A 150 16.02 16.74 -7.22
N SER A 151 15.39 17.91 -7.08
CA SER A 151 13.93 18.04 -7.21
C SER A 151 13.45 17.51 -8.57
N ARG A 152 12.28 16.83 -8.60
CA ARG A 152 11.64 16.23 -9.79
C ARG A 152 12.34 15.00 -10.40
N THR A 153 13.01 14.21 -9.57
CA THR A 153 13.56 12.87 -9.91
C THR A 153 12.65 11.71 -9.48
N SER A 154 11.35 11.95 -9.31
CA SER A 154 10.34 10.94 -8.93
C SER A 154 10.56 10.21 -7.59
N LYS A 155 11.32 10.81 -6.65
CA LYS A 155 11.55 10.26 -5.30
C LYS A 155 10.26 9.90 -4.56
N THR A 156 9.28 10.82 -4.48
CA THR A 156 8.03 10.58 -3.74
C THR A 156 7.24 9.39 -4.28
N PRO A 157 6.86 9.31 -5.58
CA PRO A 157 6.20 8.12 -6.11
C PRO A 157 7.02 6.83 -5.96
N LEU A 158 8.34 6.92 -6.13
CA LEU A 158 9.24 5.76 -6.03
C LEU A 158 9.32 5.23 -4.59
N SER A 159 9.44 6.11 -3.60
CA SER A 159 9.46 5.75 -2.18
C SER A 159 8.16 5.10 -1.74
N GLN A 160 7.01 5.61 -2.20
CA GLN A 160 5.70 5.00 -1.94
C GLN A 160 5.58 3.63 -2.60
N TYR A 161 6.05 3.47 -3.84
CA TYR A 161 6.03 2.19 -4.53
C TYR A 161 6.89 1.13 -3.80
N LEU A 162 8.09 1.51 -3.37
CA LEU A 162 8.99 0.63 -2.60
C LEU A 162 8.42 0.31 -1.20
N ALA A 163 7.70 1.24 -0.58
CA ALA A 163 7.00 0.99 0.69
C ALA A 163 5.89 -0.06 0.56
N LEU A 164 5.18 -0.13 -0.58
CA LEU A 164 4.25 -1.22 -0.88
C LEU A 164 4.93 -2.60 -0.95
N LYS A 165 6.24 -2.62 -1.17
CA LYS A 165 7.11 -3.81 -1.10
C LYS A 165 7.71 -4.02 0.30
N ARG A 166 7.18 -3.36 1.32
CA ARG A 166 7.55 -3.48 2.75
C ARG A 166 8.93 -2.94 3.10
N LEU A 167 9.42 -1.94 2.35
CA LEU A 167 10.72 -1.32 2.58
C LEU A 167 10.55 0.10 3.14
N LYS A 168 11.23 0.40 4.24
CA LYS A 168 11.27 1.75 4.82
C LYS A 168 12.16 2.63 3.95
N VAL A 169 11.55 3.59 3.24
CA VAL A 169 12.29 4.47 2.33
C VAL A 169 12.35 5.89 2.89
N ALA A 170 13.55 6.47 2.91
CA ALA A 170 13.75 7.88 3.24
C ALA A 170 14.23 8.64 2.00
N ASN A 171 13.67 9.83 1.76
CA ASN A 171 14.05 10.67 0.63
C ASN A 171 14.98 11.79 1.12
N VAL A 172 16.10 11.96 0.42
CA VAL A 172 17.07 13.02 0.70
C VAL A 172 17.15 13.94 -0.52
N PRO A 173 16.49 15.11 -0.47
CA PRO A 173 16.60 16.10 -1.52
C PRO A 173 17.98 16.74 -1.51
N LEU A 174 18.57 16.91 -2.69
CA LEU A 174 19.81 17.67 -2.84
C LEU A 174 19.54 19.02 -3.49
N VAL A 175 20.06 20.08 -2.86
CA VAL A 175 20.09 21.45 -3.36
C VAL A 175 21.47 22.06 -3.03
N PRO A 176 22.13 22.77 -3.96
CA PRO A 176 23.48 23.32 -3.74
C PRO A 176 23.62 24.25 -2.53
N GLU A 177 22.54 24.91 -2.15
CA GLU A 177 22.51 25.91 -1.07
C GLU A 177 22.47 25.32 0.33
N VAL A 178 22.23 24.01 0.46
CA VAL A 178 22.07 23.33 1.76
C VAL A 178 22.92 22.07 1.78
N ASP A 179 23.80 21.96 2.77
CA ASP A 179 24.58 20.75 2.98
C ASP A 179 23.66 19.55 3.30
N PRO A 180 23.93 18.36 2.74
CA PRO A 180 23.16 17.17 3.07
C PRO A 180 23.33 16.81 4.56
N PRO A 181 22.31 16.22 5.21
CA PRO A 181 22.40 15.80 6.60
C PRO A 181 23.59 14.87 6.85
N GLU A 182 24.27 15.00 7.99
CA GLU A 182 25.43 14.16 8.32
C GLU A 182 25.10 12.66 8.36
N GLU A 183 23.86 12.34 8.75
CA GLU A 183 23.32 10.99 8.79
C GLU A 183 23.45 10.28 7.45
N LEU A 184 23.39 11.02 6.34
CA LEU A 184 23.58 10.48 5.00
C LEU A 184 24.93 9.79 4.83
N TYR A 185 25.98 10.31 5.47
CA TYR A 185 27.33 9.75 5.40
C TYR A 185 27.59 8.68 6.46
N LYS A 186 26.66 8.49 7.41
CA LYS A 186 26.73 7.47 8.48
C LYS A 186 26.01 6.18 8.09
N VAL A 187 25.14 6.22 7.08
CA VAL A 187 24.43 5.05 6.56
C VAL A 187 25.32 4.27 5.59
N PRO A 188 25.25 2.91 5.60
CA PRO A 188 25.93 2.09 4.60
C PRO A 188 25.59 2.52 3.17
N ALA A 189 26.61 2.74 2.34
CA ALA A 189 26.45 3.20 0.95
C ALA A 189 25.55 2.30 0.09
N GLU A 190 25.43 1.02 0.47
CA GLU A 190 24.56 0.02 -0.16
C GLU A 190 23.06 0.25 0.04
N LYS A 191 22.66 1.01 1.06
CA LYS A 191 21.28 1.45 1.26
C LYS A 191 20.95 2.71 0.47
N CYS A 192 21.96 3.45 0.03
CA CYS A 192 21.80 4.70 -0.69
C CYS A 192 21.65 4.45 -2.20
N PHE A 193 20.74 5.19 -2.86
CA PHE A 193 20.55 5.13 -4.29
C PHE A 193 20.40 6.54 -4.86
N GLY A 194 21.35 6.94 -5.70
CA GLY A 194 21.31 8.21 -6.42
C GLY A 194 20.39 8.13 -7.63
N LEU A 195 19.47 9.10 -7.79
CA LEU A 195 18.59 9.21 -8.94
C LEU A 195 19.08 10.32 -9.87
N LYS A 196 19.67 9.93 -11.00
CA LYS A 196 20.19 10.84 -12.03
C LYS A 196 19.15 11.05 -13.12
N ILE A 197 19.02 12.28 -13.60
CA ILE A 197 18.12 12.67 -14.68
C ILE A 197 18.85 13.59 -15.66
N SER A 198 18.53 13.49 -16.95
CA SER A 198 19.12 14.40 -17.93
C SER A 198 18.65 15.86 -17.70
N PRO A 199 19.53 16.86 -17.91
CA PRO A 199 19.17 18.26 -17.76
C PRO A 199 17.94 18.67 -18.58
N GLN A 200 17.84 18.18 -19.82
CA GLN A 200 16.75 18.51 -20.74
C GLN A 200 15.41 17.95 -20.25
N LYS A 201 15.38 16.69 -19.81
CA LYS A 201 14.16 16.08 -19.29
C LYS A 201 13.72 16.76 -18.00
N LEU A 202 14.66 17.04 -17.11
CA LEU A 202 14.38 17.73 -15.85
C LEU A 202 13.79 19.12 -16.09
N ASN A 203 14.36 19.88 -17.03
CA ASN A 203 13.82 21.18 -17.43
C ASN A 203 12.37 21.06 -17.93
N ASN A 204 12.10 20.11 -18.83
CA ASN A 204 10.75 19.90 -19.35
C ASN A 204 9.73 19.61 -18.23
N ILE A 205 10.07 18.71 -17.30
CA ILE A 205 9.21 18.39 -16.15
C ILE A 205 8.96 19.62 -15.26
N ARG A 206 9.98 20.46 -15.04
CA ARG A 206 9.85 21.68 -14.24
C ARG A 206 8.97 22.73 -14.94
N ARG A 207 9.11 22.89 -16.26
CA ARG A 207 8.24 23.79 -17.05
C ARG A 207 6.79 23.35 -17.03
N GLU A 208 6.52 22.07 -17.29
CA GLU A 208 5.17 21.51 -17.19
C GLU A 208 4.55 21.76 -15.81
N ARG A 209 5.34 21.60 -14.75
CA ARG A 209 4.88 21.89 -13.40
C ARG A 209 4.55 23.37 -13.18
N LEU A 210 5.37 24.30 -13.67
CA LEU A 210 5.11 25.73 -13.56
C LEU A 210 3.80 26.11 -14.28
N ILE A 211 3.61 25.60 -15.50
CA ILE A 211 2.38 25.77 -16.27
C ILE A 211 1.17 25.26 -15.48
N SER A 212 1.26 24.06 -14.89
CA SER A 212 0.16 23.49 -14.10
C SER A 212 -0.20 24.30 -12.84
N LEU A 213 0.70 25.17 -12.37
CA LEU A 213 0.49 26.06 -11.23
C LEU A 213 0.09 27.49 -11.65
N GLY A 214 -0.12 27.74 -12.94
CA GLY A 214 -0.47 29.07 -13.47
C GLY A 214 0.67 30.09 -13.37
N LEU A 215 1.93 29.64 -13.24
CA LEU A 215 3.11 30.49 -13.15
C LEU A 215 3.80 30.59 -14.51
N ASN A 216 4.21 31.81 -14.90
CA ASN A 216 4.93 32.06 -16.15
C ASN A 216 6.38 31.55 -16.12
N ASP A 217 6.92 31.24 -17.31
CA ASP A 217 8.23 30.60 -17.59
C ASP A 217 9.48 31.40 -17.15
N GLN A 218 9.31 32.47 -16.36
CA GLN A 218 10.39 33.36 -15.90
C GLN A 218 10.99 32.96 -14.53
N ALA A 219 10.61 31.82 -13.97
CA ALA A 219 11.14 31.38 -12.68
C ALA A 219 12.55 30.74 -12.84
N SER A 220 13.51 31.18 -12.01
CA SER A 220 14.85 30.58 -11.82
C SER A 220 14.84 29.04 -11.73
N TYR A 221 13.71 28.47 -11.31
CA TYR A 221 13.44 27.04 -11.15
C TYR A 221 13.61 26.20 -12.42
N ALA A 222 13.36 26.75 -13.61
CA ALA A 222 13.50 26.08 -14.91
C ALA A 222 14.71 26.58 -15.74
N ASN A 223 15.66 27.27 -15.10
CA ASN A 223 16.91 27.68 -15.76
C ASN A 223 17.83 26.47 -15.94
N ILE A 224 18.28 26.24 -17.18
CA ILE A 224 19.16 25.12 -17.53
C ILE A 224 20.53 25.20 -16.86
N GLU A 225 21.05 26.40 -16.60
CA GLU A 225 22.33 26.59 -15.91
C GLU A 225 22.21 26.17 -14.44
N ARG A 226 21.17 26.64 -13.75
CA ARG A 226 20.85 26.19 -12.39
C ARG A 226 20.68 24.67 -12.30
N ILE A 227 19.99 24.07 -13.28
CA ILE A 227 19.84 22.61 -13.35
C ILE A 227 21.21 21.91 -13.46
N ARG A 228 22.14 22.44 -14.26
CA ARG A 228 23.50 21.89 -14.36
C ARG A 228 24.22 21.98 -13.02
N ASP A 229 24.14 23.10 -12.33
CA ASP A 229 24.76 23.28 -11.01
C ASP A 229 24.22 22.28 -9.98
N GLU A 230 22.89 22.09 -9.95
CA GLU A 230 22.24 21.09 -9.09
C GLU A 230 22.71 19.66 -9.42
N LEU A 231 22.88 19.33 -10.70
CA LEU A 231 23.35 18.01 -11.13
C LEU A 231 24.84 17.79 -10.83
N THR A 232 25.68 18.81 -11.00
CA THR A 232 27.10 18.76 -10.59
C THR A 232 27.23 18.58 -9.09
N PHE A 233 26.42 19.29 -8.30
CA PHE A 233 26.35 19.10 -6.85
C PHE A 233 25.91 17.67 -6.50
N PHE A 234 24.85 17.16 -7.15
CA PHE A 234 24.40 15.77 -6.98
C PHE A 234 25.53 14.77 -7.24
N GLU A 235 26.27 14.91 -8.36
CA GLU A 235 27.38 14.02 -8.71
C GLU A 235 28.48 14.03 -7.64
N LYS A 236 28.83 15.22 -7.11
CA LYS A 236 29.79 15.35 -6.01
C LYS A 236 29.36 14.57 -4.77
N ILE A 237 28.09 14.66 -4.38
CA ILE A 237 27.56 13.98 -3.18
C ILE A 237 27.51 12.46 -3.37
N VAL A 238 26.95 11.96 -4.47
CA VAL A 238 26.84 10.51 -4.68
C VAL A 238 28.21 9.84 -4.87
N ASN A 239 29.18 10.53 -5.47
CA ASN A 239 30.56 10.04 -5.57
C ASN A 239 31.23 9.96 -4.20
N ARG A 240 30.97 10.92 -3.30
CA ARG A 240 31.47 10.89 -1.93
C ARG A 240 30.90 9.72 -1.11
N ILE A 241 29.62 9.39 -1.33
CA ILE A 241 28.96 8.26 -0.66
C ILE A 241 29.37 6.93 -1.29
N ASN A 242 29.72 6.93 -2.57
CA ASN A 242 30.03 5.74 -3.38
C ASN A 242 28.83 4.77 -3.47
N CYS A 243 27.64 5.31 -3.70
CA CYS A 243 26.40 4.55 -3.84
C CYS A 243 26.02 4.28 -5.30
N PRO A 244 25.21 3.24 -5.60
CA PRO A 244 24.65 3.04 -6.94
C PRO A 244 23.88 4.26 -7.45
N VAL A 245 24.10 4.62 -8.71
CA VAL A 245 23.38 5.70 -9.40
C VAL A 245 22.52 5.12 -10.50
N ILE A 246 21.23 5.49 -10.51
CA ILE A 246 20.23 5.00 -11.44
C ILE A 246 19.76 6.18 -12.30
N ASP A 247 19.90 6.04 -13.61
CA ASP A 247 19.32 7.00 -14.56
C ASP A 247 17.80 6.77 -14.68
N VAL A 248 17.02 7.81 -14.35
CA VAL A 248 15.55 7.82 -14.37
C VAL A 248 14.96 8.62 -15.54
N THR A 249 15.78 9.11 -16.48
CA THR A 249 15.37 10.06 -17.52
C THR A 249 14.14 9.66 -18.33
N ASN A 250 14.02 8.38 -18.68
CA ASN A 250 12.88 7.85 -19.45
C ASN A 250 12.33 6.57 -18.83
N LYS A 251 12.49 6.39 -17.52
CA LYS A 251 12.04 5.19 -16.83
C LYS A 251 10.72 5.42 -16.09
N ALA A 252 9.87 4.41 -16.11
CA ALA A 252 8.73 4.36 -15.21
C ALA A 252 9.19 4.18 -13.75
N VAL A 253 8.29 4.47 -12.82
CA VAL A 253 8.54 4.30 -11.38
C VAL A 253 8.80 2.83 -11.06
N GLU A 254 8.00 1.94 -11.64
CA GLU A 254 8.07 0.49 -11.51
C GLU A 254 9.39 -0.07 -12.02
N GLU A 255 9.86 0.40 -13.18
CA GLU A 255 11.14 -0.01 -13.76
C GLU A 255 12.30 0.41 -12.86
N THR A 256 12.27 1.64 -12.35
CA THR A 256 13.29 2.17 -11.44
C THR A 256 13.28 1.39 -10.12
N ALA A 257 12.10 1.11 -9.57
CA ALA A 257 11.94 0.31 -8.36
C ALA A 257 12.51 -1.10 -8.54
N ASN A 258 12.23 -1.77 -9.66
CA ASN A 258 12.76 -3.10 -9.95
C ASN A 258 14.30 -3.12 -10.02
N VAL A 259 14.93 -2.08 -10.57
CA VAL A 259 16.39 -1.94 -10.56
C VAL A 259 16.90 -1.85 -9.12
N ILE A 260 16.30 -1.00 -8.28
CA ILE A 260 16.68 -0.85 -6.86
C ILE A 260 16.50 -2.16 -6.11
N LEU A 261 15.36 -2.83 -6.26
CA LEU A 261 15.06 -4.11 -5.62
C LEU A 261 16.08 -5.18 -6.01
N ASN A 262 16.47 -5.25 -7.28
CA ASN A 262 17.50 -6.19 -7.73
C ASN A 262 18.85 -5.95 -7.05
N TYR A 263 19.26 -4.68 -6.89
CA TYR A 263 20.47 -4.34 -6.13
C TYR A 263 20.34 -4.71 -4.66
N PHE A 264 19.19 -4.42 -4.06
CA PHE A 264 18.90 -4.68 -2.65
C PHE A 264 18.89 -6.18 -2.32
N HIS A 265 18.30 -7.01 -3.19
CA HIS A 265 18.20 -8.46 -2.96
C HIS A 265 19.51 -9.21 -3.23
N LYS A 266 20.23 -8.89 -4.32
CA LYS A 266 21.51 -9.55 -4.66
C LYS A 266 22.59 -9.45 -3.59
N ARG A 267 22.45 -8.52 -2.65
CA ARG A 267 23.41 -8.28 -1.57
C ARG A 267 23.03 -8.95 -0.24
N ARG A 268 21.79 -9.45 -0.14
CA ARG A 268 21.30 -10.17 1.05
C ARG A 268 21.31 -11.69 0.87
N SER A 269 21.55 -12.16 -0.35
CA SER A 269 21.87 -13.54 -0.73
C SER A 269 23.37 -13.76 -0.66
#